data_AF-A0A1Y4QG00-F1
#
_entry.id   AF-A0A1Y4QG00-F1
#
_cell.length_a   1.000
_cell.length_b   1.000
_cell.length_c   1.000
_cell.angle_alpha   90.00
_cell.angle_beta   90.00
_cell.angle_gamma   90.00
#
_symmetry.space_group_name_H-M   'P 1'
#
loop_
_entity.id
_entity.type
_entity.pdbx_description
1 polymer ?
#
loop_
_entity_poly.entity_id
_entity_poly.type
_entity_poly.pdbx_seq_one_letter_code
_entity_poly.pdbx_strand_id
1 'polypeptide(L)' 'FDYVNWYNNIRIHGSLDYKTPVEFRMFS' A
#
# COMPACT_ATOMS: atom_id res chain seq x y z
N PHE A 1 -5.86 16.99 -2.99
CA PHE A 1 -5.84 15.92 -1.97
C PHE A 1 -5.08 14.76 -2.56
N ASP A 2 -4.08 14.29 -1.85
CA ASP A 2 -2.95 13.52 -2.37
C ASP A 2 -3.29 12.03 -2.50
N TYR A 3 -4.17 11.71 -3.46
CA TYR A 3 -4.68 10.34 -3.68
C TYR A 3 -3.54 9.34 -3.88
N VAL A 4 -2.49 9.75 -4.58
CA VAL A 4 -1.32 8.90 -4.86
C VAL A 4 -0.59 8.56 -3.56
N ASN A 5 -0.37 9.56 -2.69
CA ASN A 5 0.26 9.30 -1.40
C ASN A 5 -0.59 8.38 -0.51
N TRP A 6 -1.90 8.63 -0.44
CA TRP A 6 -2.81 7.78 0.33
C TRP A 6 -2.85 6.35 -0.21
N TYR A 7 -2.96 6.16 -1.53
CA TYR A 7 -3.00 4.83 -2.15
C TYR A 7 -1.72 4.02 -1.90
N ASN A 8 -0.55 4.65 -2.04
CA ASN A 8 0.72 3.94 -1.96
C ASN A 8 1.20 3.69 -0.53
N ASN A 9 0.91 4.61 0.40
CA ASN A 9 1.52 4.60 1.74
C ASN A 9 0.52 4.39 2.89
N ILE A 10 -0.79 4.61 2.68
CA ILE A 10 -1.79 4.59 3.78
C ILE A 10 -2.84 3.50 3.56
N ARG A 11 -3.24 3.25 2.31
CA ARG A 11 -4.26 2.27 1.98
C ARG A 11 -3.73 0.84 2.13
N ILE A 12 -4.35 0.09 3.03
CA ILE A 12 -4.09 -1.33 3.23
C ILE A 12 -4.97 -2.16 2.29
N HIS A 13 -4.40 -3.22 1.71
CA HIS A 13 -5.09 -4.10 0.78
C HIS A 13 -5.13 -5.54 1.33
N GLY A 14 -6.33 -6.11 1.47
CA GLY A 14 -6.48 -7.51 1.90
C GLY A 14 -5.87 -8.51 0.92
N SER A 15 -5.84 -8.19 -0.37
CA SER A 15 -5.16 -9.01 -1.40
C SER A 15 -3.63 -8.95 -1.31
N LEU A 16 -3.06 -7.98 -0.60
CA LEU A 16 -1.62 -7.82 -0.38
C LEU A 16 -1.22 -8.30 1.02
N ASP A 17 -1.94 -9.27 1.60
CA ASP A 17 -1.67 -9.75 2.97
C ASP A 17 -1.73 -8.61 4.01
N TYR A 18 -2.72 -7.72 3.84
CA TYR A 18 -2.91 -6.51 4.66
C TYR A 18 -1.71 -5.56 4.68
N LYS A 19 -0.98 -5.47 3.55
CA LYS A 19 0.10 -4.50 3.35
C LYS A 19 -0.32 -3.37 2.41
N THR A 20 0.37 -2.26 2.49
CA THR A 20 0.31 -1.19 1.49
C THR A 20 1.08 -1.59 0.22
N PRO A 21 0.82 -0.93 -0.93
CA PRO A 21 1.56 -1.22 -2.16
C PRO A 21 3.08 -1.08 -2.02
N VAL A 22 3.56 -0.12 -1.23
CA VAL A 22 5.00 0.08 -0.99
C VAL A 22 5.56 -1.05 -0.13
N GLU A 23 4.90 -1.41 0.97
CA GLU A 23 5.34 -2.51 1.84
C GLU A 23 5.36 -3.84 1.07
N PHE A 24 4.35 -4.13 0.26
CA PHE A 24 4.31 -5.34 -0.56
C PHE A 24 5.52 -5.44 -1.49
N ARG A 25 5.97 -4.33 -2.09
CA ARG A 25 7.15 -4.29 -2.96
C ARG A 25 8.48 -4.42 -2.20
N MET A 26 8.53 -3.95 -0.95
CA MET A 26 9.75 -4.06 -0.12
C MET A 26 9.97 -5.48 0.41
N PHE A 27 8.90 -6.23 0.62
CA PHE A 27 8.94 -7.59 1.19
C PHE A 27 8.73 -8.70 0.15
N SER A 28 8.67 -8.37 -1.15
CA SER A 28 8.73 -9.33 -2.26
C SER A 28 10.18 -9.65 -2.62
#